data_AF-A0AAP0QLZ6-F1
#
_entry.id   AF-A0AAP0QLZ6-F1
#
_cell.length_a   1.000
_cell.length_b   1.000
_cell.length_c   1.000
_cell.angle_alpha   90.00
_cell.angle_beta   90.00
_cell.angle_gamma   90.00
#
_symmetry.space_group_name_H-M   'P 1'
#
loop_
_entity.id
_entity.type
_entity.pdbx_description
1 polymer ?
#
loop_
_entity_poly.entity_id
_entity_poly.type
_entity_poly.pdbx_seq_one_letter_code
_entity_poly.pdbx_strand_id
1 'polypeptide(L)'
;MSKAVAYALLTTAFVLFFVFSPIQPHDHNDRLAFIGRRFGYRYSVPTFDPFVLKMNRVTEEKKSGSIKTRTNTNDLEKDSYDTEDVEDEYDFFSENGRLNITSRLIYLFPLIDNEPKDGVLSLNELDNWNVELAVDRLSYTTQKQIELSDRDGDGEISFYEYLPQFSKQDIGRIRT
;
A
#
# COMPACT_ATOMS: atom_id res chain seq x y z
N MET A 1 10.73 25.45 -50.19
CA MET A 1 10.79 23.99 -49.96
C MET A 1 9.49 23.38 -50.47
N SER A 2 9.54 22.31 -51.27
CA SER A 2 8.31 21.72 -51.83
C SER A 2 7.46 21.08 -50.74
N LYS A 3 6.13 21.11 -50.89
CA LYS A 3 5.19 20.53 -49.92
C LYS A 3 5.54 19.07 -49.58
N ALA A 4 6.02 18.32 -50.57
CA ALA A 4 6.47 16.93 -50.42
C ALA A 4 7.63 16.77 -49.41
N VAL A 5 8.61 17.68 -49.42
CA VAL A 5 9.74 17.63 -48.47
C VAL A 5 9.27 17.97 -47.05
N ALA A 6 8.31 18.89 -46.92
CA ALA A 6 7.71 19.20 -45.62
C ALA A 6 6.96 18.00 -45.03
N TYR A 7 6.18 17.27 -45.85
CA TYR A 7 5.49 16.06 -45.38
C TYR A 7 6.48 14.94 -45.02
N ALA A 8 7.56 14.75 -45.78
CA ALA A 8 8.57 13.74 -45.48
C ALA A 8 9.32 14.01 -44.16
N LEU A 9 9.63 15.27 -43.86
CA LEU A 9 10.23 15.67 -42.58
C LEU A 9 9.26 15.51 -41.42
N LEU A 10 7.98 15.79 -41.65
CA LEU A 10 6.95 15.68 -40.61
C LEU A 10 6.66 14.21 -40.28
N THR A 11 6.57 13.33 -41.27
CA THR A 11 6.37 11.89 -41.05
C THR A 11 7.57 11.25 -40.35
N THR A 12 8.80 11.58 -40.75
CA THR A 12 10.01 11.07 -40.08
C THR A 12 10.12 11.55 -38.64
N ALA A 13 9.77 12.81 -38.36
CA ALA A 13 9.72 13.33 -36.98
C ALA A 13 8.69 12.59 -36.12
N PHE A 14 7.49 12.31 -36.64
CA PHE A 14 6.47 11.54 -35.92
C PHE A 14 6.89 10.10 -35.64
N VAL A 15 7.53 9.42 -36.60
CA VAL A 15 8.03 8.05 -36.40
C VAL A 15 9.11 8.02 -35.32
N LEU A 16 10.06 8.96 -35.36
CA LEU A 16 11.07 9.10 -34.31
C LEU A 16 10.42 9.40 -32.94
N PHE A 17 9.39 10.24 -32.91
CA PHE A 17 8.67 10.53 -31.67
C PHE A 17 7.99 9.28 -31.08
N PHE A 18 7.39 8.40 -31.88
CA PHE A 18 6.78 7.17 -31.37
C PHE A 18 7.80 6.09 -30.96
N VAL A 19 8.95 6.00 -31.65
CA VAL A 19 9.99 5.01 -31.33
C VAL A 19 10.80 5.42 -30.10
N PHE A 20 11.05 6.72 -29.93
CA PHE A 20 11.87 7.26 -28.84
C PHE A 20 11.08 7.89 -27.70
N SER A 21 9.76 8.06 -27.82
CA SER A 21 8.95 8.41 -26.66
C SER A 21 8.90 7.20 -25.74
N PRO A 22 9.39 7.32 -24.49
CA PRO A 22 9.09 6.31 -23.50
C PRO A 22 7.56 6.31 -23.35
N ILE A 23 6.92 5.22 -23.79
CA ILE A 23 5.60 4.87 -23.32
C ILE A 23 5.83 4.59 -21.83
N GLN A 24 5.73 5.63 -21.00
CA GLN A 24 5.63 5.42 -19.58
C GLN A 24 4.40 4.54 -19.40
N PRO A 25 4.53 3.30 -18.89
CA PRO A 25 3.36 2.63 -18.36
C PRO A 25 2.78 3.60 -17.34
N HIS A 26 1.55 4.04 -17.57
CA HIS A 26 0.85 4.85 -16.61
C HIS A 26 0.72 3.96 -15.38
N ASP A 27 1.55 4.22 -14.38
CA ASP A 27 1.44 3.55 -13.09
C ASP A 27 0.05 3.90 -12.56
N HIS A 28 -0.84 2.92 -12.58
CA HIS A 28 -2.25 3.10 -12.26
C HIS A 28 -2.48 3.32 -10.75
N ASN A 29 -1.42 3.38 -9.94
CA ASN A 29 -1.53 3.47 -8.49
C ASN A 29 -1.44 4.89 -7.92
N ASP A 30 -1.08 5.91 -8.71
CA ASP A 30 -0.85 7.26 -8.15
C ASP A 30 -2.11 8.14 -8.01
N ARG A 31 -3.26 7.72 -8.55
CA ARG A 31 -4.44 8.61 -8.67
C ARG A 31 -5.42 8.60 -7.51
N LEU A 32 -5.22 7.79 -6.47
CA LEU A 32 -6.19 7.67 -5.38
C LEU A 32 -5.61 7.91 -3.98
N ALA A 33 -4.47 8.60 -3.89
CA ALA A 33 -3.89 9.03 -2.61
C ALA A 33 -4.58 10.30 -2.08
N PHE A 34 -5.85 10.21 -1.66
CA PHE A 34 -6.56 11.36 -1.09
C PHE A 34 -7.48 10.98 0.07
N ILE A 35 -6.92 10.41 1.13
CA ILE A 35 -7.51 10.54 2.47
C ILE A 35 -6.40 10.99 3.43
N GLY A 36 -5.99 12.25 3.27
CA GLY A 36 -5.16 12.91 4.26
C GLY A 36 -6.04 13.48 5.38
N ARG A 37 -5.67 13.24 6.63
CA ARG A 37 -5.79 14.25 7.69
C ARG A 37 -4.59 14.14 8.65
N ARG A 38 -3.60 15.02 8.44
CA ARG A 38 -2.60 15.57 9.39
C ARG A 38 -1.11 15.19 9.27
N PHE A 39 -0.73 14.11 8.60
CA PHE A 39 0.69 13.85 8.31
C PHE A 39 0.89 14.01 6.81
N GLY A 40 1.77 14.91 6.36
CA GLY A 40 1.96 15.30 4.95
C GLY A 40 2.43 14.21 3.99
N TYR A 41 2.11 12.95 4.24
CA TYR A 41 2.43 11.78 3.43
C TYR A 41 1.20 11.30 2.65
N ARG A 42 1.46 10.89 1.41
CA ARG A 42 0.46 10.32 0.49
C ARG A 42 0.33 8.84 0.81
N TYR A 43 -0.81 8.41 1.37
CA TYR A 43 -1.08 7.00 1.59
C TYR A 43 -2.06 6.45 0.56
N SER A 44 -1.89 5.17 0.25
CA SER A 44 -2.71 4.41 -0.69
C SER A 44 -4.16 4.27 -0.21
N VAL A 45 -5.03 3.99 -1.17
CA VAL A 45 -6.46 3.74 -0.96
C VAL A 45 -6.66 2.64 0.08
N PRO A 46 -7.69 2.73 0.94
CA PRO A 46 -8.16 1.58 1.70
C PRO A 46 -8.32 0.36 0.78
N THR A 47 -7.46 -0.64 0.94
CA THR A 47 -7.66 -1.96 0.34
C THR A 47 -8.53 -2.76 1.30
N PHE A 48 -9.75 -3.09 0.88
CA PHE A 48 -10.70 -3.94 1.64
C PHE A 48 -10.31 -5.42 1.68
N ASP A 49 -9.12 -5.74 1.19
CA ASP A 49 -8.63 -7.10 1.00
C ASP A 49 -7.37 -7.33 1.83
N PRO A 50 -7.42 -8.20 2.83
CA PRO A 50 -6.26 -8.54 3.64
C PRO A 50 -5.05 -8.97 2.79
N PHE A 51 -5.26 -9.72 1.69
CA PHE A 51 -4.15 -10.22 0.87
C PHE A 51 -3.47 -9.12 0.07
N VAL A 52 -4.25 -8.35 -0.70
CA VAL A 52 -3.68 -7.23 -1.45
C VAL A 52 -3.05 -6.23 -0.47
N LEU A 53 -3.61 -6.07 0.74
CA LEU A 53 -3.02 -5.27 1.80
C LEU A 53 -1.66 -5.83 2.23
N LYS A 54 -1.55 -7.12 2.55
CA LYS A 54 -0.28 -7.79 2.92
C LYS A 54 0.75 -7.73 1.80
N MET A 55 0.36 -8.05 0.57
CA MET A 55 1.23 -7.99 -0.62
C MET A 55 1.80 -6.58 -0.84
N ASN A 56 0.95 -5.56 -0.71
CA ASN A 56 1.39 -4.18 -0.80
C ASN A 56 2.38 -3.84 0.31
N ARG A 57 2.13 -4.24 1.58
CA ARG A 57 3.06 -4.04 2.70
C ARG A 57 4.42 -4.67 2.43
N VAL A 58 4.45 -5.95 2.04
CA VAL A 58 5.69 -6.67 1.71
C VAL A 58 6.46 -5.98 0.57
N THR A 59 5.73 -5.53 -0.46
CA THR A 59 6.32 -4.82 -1.60
C THR A 59 6.94 -3.49 -1.17
N GLU A 60 6.23 -2.70 -0.34
CA GLU A 60 6.73 -1.43 0.18
C GLU A 60 7.95 -1.64 1.09
N GLU A 61 7.97 -2.68 1.93
CA GLU A 61 9.11 -3.01 2.79
C GLU A 61 10.33 -3.45 1.99
N LYS A 62 10.13 -4.21 0.90
CA LYS A 62 11.19 -4.55 -0.06
C LYS A 62 11.76 -3.29 -0.72
N LYS A 63 10.91 -2.37 -1.19
CA LYS A 63 11.32 -1.11 -1.84
C LYS A 63 12.05 -0.17 -0.87
N SER A 64 11.62 -0.11 0.38
CA SER A 64 12.24 0.72 1.42
C SER A 64 13.61 0.21 1.88
N GLY A 65 14.05 -0.96 1.40
CA GLY A 65 15.33 -1.56 1.79
C GLY A 65 15.36 -2.05 3.24
N SER A 66 14.20 -2.10 3.92
CA SER A 66 14.04 -2.52 5.31
C SER A 66 14.24 -4.03 5.47
N ILE A 67 14.04 -4.80 4.40
CA ILE A 67 14.34 -6.24 4.37
C ILE A 67 15.82 -6.43 4.02
N LYS A 68 16.69 -6.42 5.05
CA LYS A 68 17.90 -7.23 5.00
C LYS A 68 17.43 -8.67 5.20
N THR A 69 17.62 -9.53 4.19
CA THR A 69 17.28 -10.96 4.16
C THR A 69 17.23 -11.58 5.56
N ARG A 70 16.04 -11.58 6.16
CA ARG A 70 15.78 -12.20 7.46
C ARG A 70 15.29 -13.61 7.14
N THR A 71 16.22 -14.47 6.70
CA THR A 71 16.05 -15.92 6.75
C THR A 71 15.94 -16.30 8.21
N ASN A 72 14.73 -16.26 8.76
CA ASN A 72 14.27 -16.96 9.97
C ASN A 72 12.77 -16.66 10.10
N THR A 73 11.97 -17.58 9.56
CA THR A 73 10.51 -17.62 9.44
C THR A 73 9.77 -17.77 10.77
N ASN A 74 10.35 -17.37 11.90
CA ASN A 74 9.84 -17.74 13.23
C ASN A 74 9.55 -16.53 14.14
N ASP A 75 9.66 -15.28 13.65
CA ASP A 75 9.51 -14.06 14.47
C ASP A 75 8.25 -13.24 14.12
N LEU A 76 7.45 -13.68 13.14
CA LEU A 76 6.13 -13.13 12.82
C LEU A 76 5.04 -13.95 13.53
N GLU A 77 5.23 -14.23 14.81
CA GLU A 77 4.20 -14.92 15.58
C GLU A 77 3.15 -13.90 16.03
N LYS A 78 1.91 -14.11 15.54
CA LYS A 78 0.64 -13.60 16.06
C LYS A 78 0.04 -12.36 15.37
N ASP A 79 0.03 -12.34 14.04
CA ASP A 79 -1.06 -11.68 13.32
C ASP A 79 -2.17 -12.73 13.07
N SER A 80 -3.41 -12.36 13.39
CA SER A 80 -4.58 -13.24 13.51
C SER A 80 -5.07 -13.91 12.20
N TYR A 81 -4.26 -13.92 11.15
CA TYR A 81 -4.54 -14.59 9.89
C TYR A 81 -3.29 -15.31 9.41
N ASP A 82 -3.25 -16.62 9.64
CA ASP A 82 -2.23 -17.52 9.13
C ASP A 82 -2.31 -17.51 7.59
N THR A 83 -1.52 -16.66 6.95
CA THR A 83 -1.65 -16.35 5.50
C THR A 83 -0.54 -17.01 4.68
N GLU A 84 0.57 -17.44 5.30
CA GLU A 84 1.71 -18.03 4.58
C GLU A 84 1.41 -19.46 4.12
N ASP A 85 0.73 -20.26 4.95
CA ASP A 85 0.30 -21.61 4.57
C ASP A 85 -0.86 -21.61 3.55
N VAL A 86 -1.50 -20.46 3.33
CA VAL A 86 -2.72 -20.30 2.52
C VAL A 86 -2.42 -19.82 1.08
N GLU A 87 -1.32 -19.08 0.87
CA GLU A 87 -0.91 -18.63 -0.47
C GLU A 87 -0.60 -19.81 -1.40
N ASP A 88 -0.12 -20.93 -0.86
CA ASP A 88 0.16 -22.14 -1.63
C ASP A 88 -1.11 -22.94 -1.97
N GLU A 89 -2.17 -22.84 -1.16
CA GLU A 89 -3.41 -23.62 -1.33
C GLU A 89 -4.43 -22.96 -2.26
N TYR A 90 -4.49 -21.61 -2.28
CA TYR A 90 -5.45 -20.87 -3.10
C TYR A 90 -4.72 -20.03 -4.14
N ASP A 91 -4.70 -20.51 -5.39
CA ASP A 91 -4.16 -19.79 -6.55
C ASP A 91 -4.97 -18.50 -6.83
N PHE A 92 -4.64 -17.43 -6.13
CA PHE A 92 -5.33 -16.14 -6.17
C PHE A 92 -5.01 -15.31 -7.43
N PHE A 93 -4.03 -15.73 -8.22
CA PHE A 93 -3.66 -15.09 -9.48
C PHE A 93 -3.66 -16.12 -10.59
N SER A 94 -4.50 -15.94 -11.61
CA SER A 94 -4.43 -16.80 -12.79
C SER A 94 -3.06 -16.73 -13.47
N GLU A 95 -2.73 -17.73 -14.28
CA GLU A 95 -1.47 -17.87 -15.02
C GLU A 95 -1.08 -16.63 -15.87
N ASN A 96 -2.04 -15.77 -16.21
CA ASN A 96 -1.80 -14.52 -16.95
C ASN A 96 -1.60 -13.28 -16.05
N GLY A 97 -1.47 -13.47 -14.73
CA GLY A 97 -1.27 -12.41 -13.73
C GLY A 97 -2.55 -11.68 -13.32
N ARG A 98 -3.74 -12.09 -13.81
CA ARG A 98 -5.01 -11.50 -13.38
C ARG A 98 -5.50 -12.15 -12.09
N LEU A 99 -6.09 -11.35 -11.21
CA LEU A 99 -6.67 -11.80 -9.96
C LEU A 99 -7.81 -12.80 -10.21
N ASN A 100 -7.71 -13.98 -9.59
CA ASN A 100 -8.74 -15.00 -9.59
C ASN A 100 -9.79 -14.66 -8.53
N ILE A 101 -10.82 -13.93 -8.95
CA ILE A 101 -11.91 -13.46 -8.08
C ILE A 101 -12.62 -14.63 -7.39
N THR A 102 -12.75 -15.78 -8.07
CA THR A 102 -13.44 -16.95 -7.54
C THR A 102 -12.71 -17.56 -6.36
N SER A 103 -11.42 -17.88 -6.50
CA SER A 103 -10.60 -18.42 -5.39
C SER A 103 -10.60 -17.47 -4.20
N ARG A 104 -10.52 -16.17 -4.48
CA ARG A 104 -10.54 -15.15 -3.43
C ARG A 104 -11.87 -15.06 -2.69
N LEU A 105 -12.99 -15.16 -3.39
CA LEU A 105 -14.31 -15.18 -2.73
C LEU A 105 -14.51 -16.46 -1.91
N ILE A 106 -14.06 -17.61 -2.42
CA ILE A 106 -14.09 -18.88 -1.69
C ILE A 106 -13.34 -18.77 -0.36
N TYR A 107 -12.20 -18.07 -0.35
CA TYR A 107 -11.44 -17.85 0.86
C TYR A 107 -12.02 -16.78 1.80
N LEU A 108 -12.39 -15.61 1.26
CA LEU A 108 -12.82 -14.48 2.09
C LEU A 108 -14.21 -14.69 2.69
N PHE A 109 -15.11 -15.32 1.96
CA PHE A 109 -16.50 -15.43 2.37
C PHE A 109 -16.65 -16.12 3.75
N PRO A 110 -16.02 -17.28 4.01
CA PRO A 110 -16.10 -17.94 5.33
C PRO A 110 -15.39 -17.21 6.48
N LEU A 111 -14.56 -16.22 6.18
CA LEU A 111 -13.94 -15.36 7.21
C LEU A 111 -14.92 -14.28 7.69
N ILE A 112 -15.75 -13.78 6.78
CA ILE A 112 -16.72 -12.73 7.07
C ILE A 112 -18.01 -13.35 7.61
N ASP A 113 -18.51 -14.43 6.98
CA ASP A 113 -19.63 -15.25 7.45
C ASP A 113 -19.16 -16.13 8.63
N ASN A 114 -19.16 -15.55 9.83
CA ASN A 114 -18.55 -16.17 11.00
C ASN A 114 -19.53 -16.41 12.16
N GLU A 115 -20.54 -15.56 12.34
CA GLU A 115 -21.47 -15.71 13.47
C GLU A 115 -22.85 -15.07 13.22
N PRO A 116 -23.86 -15.88 12.82
CA PRO A 116 -23.81 -17.32 12.54
C PRO A 116 -23.22 -17.62 11.15
N LYS A 117 -22.54 -18.78 11.01
CA LYS A 117 -22.09 -19.30 9.70
C LYS A 117 -23.25 -19.86 8.88
N ASP A 118 -24.06 -18.98 8.29
CA ASP A 118 -25.31 -19.35 7.64
C ASP A 118 -25.27 -19.21 6.11
N GLY A 119 -24.12 -18.86 5.55
CA GLY A 119 -23.94 -18.68 4.12
C GLY A 119 -24.50 -17.36 3.62
N VAL A 120 -24.79 -16.38 4.50
CA VAL A 120 -25.12 -15.01 4.11
C VAL A 120 -24.25 -14.01 4.88
N LEU A 121 -24.02 -12.84 4.27
CA LEU A 121 -23.29 -11.76 4.94
C LEU A 121 -24.29 -10.78 5.55
N SER A 122 -24.38 -10.78 6.86
CA SER A 122 -25.17 -9.81 7.60
C SER A 122 -24.47 -8.44 7.66
N LEU A 123 -25.23 -7.39 7.98
CA LEU A 123 -24.67 -6.06 8.22
C LEU A 123 -23.65 -6.08 9.37
N ASN A 124 -23.95 -6.81 10.44
CA ASN A 124 -23.10 -6.89 11.63
C ASN A 124 -21.73 -7.52 11.31
N GLU A 125 -21.72 -8.58 10.50
CA GLU A 125 -20.48 -9.22 10.05
C GLU A 125 -19.64 -8.30 9.16
N LEU A 126 -20.27 -7.61 8.22
CA LEU A 126 -19.59 -6.63 7.38
C LEU A 126 -19.06 -5.44 8.18
N ASP A 127 -19.81 -4.96 9.18
CA ASP A 127 -19.37 -3.89 10.06
C ASP A 127 -18.17 -4.31 10.91
N ASN A 128 -18.22 -5.50 11.51
CA ASN A 128 -17.11 -6.05 12.27
C ASN A 128 -15.86 -6.22 11.40
N TRP A 129 -16.01 -6.81 10.22
CA TRP A 129 -14.94 -6.96 9.25
C TRP A 129 -14.32 -5.61 8.84
N ASN A 130 -15.14 -4.60 8.57
CA ASN A 130 -14.67 -3.26 8.25
C ASN A 130 -13.89 -2.62 9.41
N VAL A 131 -14.35 -2.81 10.64
CA VAL A 131 -13.66 -2.31 11.84
C VAL A 131 -12.31 -2.99 11.99
N GLU A 132 -12.24 -4.31 11.90
CA GLU A 132 -11.00 -5.07 11.99
C GLU A 132 -9.98 -4.62 10.94
N LEU A 133 -10.39 -4.54 9.67
CA LEU A 133 -9.55 -4.04 8.59
C LEU A 133 -9.08 -2.60 8.82
N ALA A 134 -9.96 -1.74 9.33
CA ALA A 134 -9.61 -0.35 9.61
C ALA A 134 -8.57 -0.26 10.74
N VAL A 135 -8.73 -1.05 11.81
CA VAL A 135 -7.81 -1.11 12.94
C VAL A 135 -6.44 -1.62 12.51
N ASP A 136 -6.38 -2.74 11.78
CA ASP A 136 -5.12 -3.29 11.27
C ASP A 136 -4.39 -2.27 10.38
N ARG A 137 -5.09 -1.69 9.40
CA ARG A 137 -4.51 -0.68 8.50
C ARG A 137 -3.99 0.54 9.24
N LEU A 138 -4.79 1.11 10.16
CA LEU A 138 -4.41 2.31 10.90
C LEU A 138 -3.26 2.04 11.87
N SER A 139 -3.24 0.86 12.51
CA SER A 139 -2.14 0.41 13.38
C SER A 139 -0.84 0.30 12.59
N TYR A 140 -0.84 -0.43 11.47
CA TYR A 140 0.32 -0.55 10.59
C TYR A 140 0.83 0.81 10.12
N THR A 141 -0.08 1.69 9.68
CA THR A 141 0.28 3.04 9.22
C THR A 141 0.90 3.88 10.32
N THR A 142 0.34 3.80 11.53
CA THR A 142 0.85 4.51 12.71
C THR A 142 2.25 4.02 13.07
N GLN A 143 2.47 2.70 13.05
CA GLN A 143 3.76 2.09 13.32
C GLN A 143 4.82 2.54 12.31
N LYS A 144 4.51 2.51 11.01
CA LYS A 144 5.41 3.03 9.97
C LYS A 144 5.69 4.52 10.11
N GLN A 145 4.70 5.30 10.55
CA GLN A 145 4.90 6.72 10.77
C GLN A 145 5.86 6.99 11.93
N ILE A 146 5.78 6.21 13.00
CA ILE A 146 6.75 6.27 14.11
C ILE A 146 8.13 5.89 13.58
N GLU A 147 8.30 4.74 12.91
CA GLU A 147 9.58 4.29 12.35
C GLU A 147 10.27 5.32 11.43
N LEU A 148 9.50 6.13 10.72
CA LEU A 148 10.02 7.17 9.82
C LEU A 148 10.30 8.51 10.52
N SER A 149 9.57 8.81 11.59
CA SER A 149 9.60 10.12 12.24
C SER A 149 10.48 10.16 13.49
N ASP A 150 10.55 9.04 14.21
CA ASP A 150 11.35 8.84 15.41
C ASP A 150 12.83 8.74 15.02
N ARG A 151 13.57 9.82 15.28
CA ARG A 151 14.99 9.94 14.88
C ARG A 151 15.91 9.51 15.98
N ASP A 152 15.49 9.64 17.24
CA ASP A 152 16.28 9.24 18.40
C ASP A 152 16.01 7.80 18.87
N GLY A 153 14.97 7.16 18.34
CA GLY A 153 14.66 5.75 18.51
C GLY A 153 14.01 5.44 19.85
N ASP A 154 13.38 6.43 20.50
CA ASP A 154 12.75 6.27 21.82
C ASP A 154 11.31 5.72 21.74
N GLY A 155 10.78 5.55 20.53
CA GLY A 155 9.42 5.05 20.26
C GLY A 155 8.34 6.11 20.36
N GLU A 156 8.70 7.36 20.62
CA GLU A 156 7.81 8.52 20.64
C GLU A 156 8.11 9.44 19.45
N ILE A 157 7.22 10.42 19.20
CA ILE A 157 7.50 11.49 18.25
C ILE A 157 7.53 12.79 19.03
N SER A 158 8.74 13.28 19.27
CA SER A 158 8.93 14.57 19.92
C SER A 158 8.45 15.72 19.02
N PHE A 159 8.21 16.89 19.61
CA PHE A 159 7.77 18.06 18.84
C PHE A 159 8.78 18.47 17.75
N TYR A 160 10.09 18.30 18.01
CA TYR A 160 11.13 18.67 17.04
C TYR A 160 11.25 17.65 15.89
N GLU A 161 10.87 16.40 16.12
CA GLU A 161 10.75 15.38 15.06
C GLU A 161 9.50 15.59 14.23
N TYR A 162 8.40 15.96 14.89
CA TYR A 162 7.13 16.29 14.23
C TYR A 162 7.24 17.53 13.34
N LEU A 163 7.96 18.57 13.79
CA LEU A 163 8.15 19.82 13.04
C LEU A 163 9.63 20.20 12.97
N PRO A 164 10.41 19.54 12.09
CA PRO A 164 11.87 19.71 12.04
C PRO A 164 12.34 21.09 11.59
N GLN A 165 11.44 21.94 11.11
CA GLN A 165 11.72 23.35 10.80
C GLN A 165 11.91 24.22 12.05
N PHE A 166 11.47 23.77 13.23
CA PHE A 166 11.67 24.51 14.47
C PHE A 166 12.92 24.03 15.20
N SER A 167 13.75 24.97 15.63
CA SER A 167 14.90 24.66 16.47
C SER A 167 14.46 24.35 17.90
N LYS A 168 15.32 23.67 18.68
CA LYS A 168 15.10 23.47 20.13
C LYS A 168 14.90 24.80 20.88
N GLN A 169 15.45 25.89 20.37
CA GLN A 169 15.33 27.23 20.94
C GLN A 169 13.95 27.85 20.69
N ASP A 170 13.37 27.63 19.50
CA ASP A 170 12.02 28.07 19.16
C ASP A 170 10.97 27.37 20.04
N ILE A 171 11.17 26.09 20.31
CA ILE A 171 10.31 25.28 21.19
C ILE A 171 10.42 25.75 22.65
N GLY A 172 11.64 26.10 23.09
CA GLY A 172 11.89 26.62 24.44
C GLY A 172 11.12 27.91 24.74
N ARG A 173 10.89 28.76 23.72
CA ARG A 173 10.11 30.00 23.85
C ARG A 173 8.60 29.80 23.97
N ILE A 174 8.08 28.64 23.57
CA ILE A 174 6.64 28.32 23.66
C ILE A 174 6.27 27.80 25.05
N ARG A 175 7.25 27.29 25.81
CA ARG A 175 7.04 26.71 27.15
C ARG A 175 7.09 27.73 28.30
N THR A 176 7.31 29.01 28.01
CA THR A 176 7.29 30.14 28.97
C THR A 176 6.08 31.01 28.74
#